data_AF-A0A9D7NVC0-F1
#
_entry.id   AF-A0A9D7NVC0-F1
#
_cell.length_a   1.000
_cell.length_b   1.000
_cell.length_c   1.000
_cell.angle_alpha   90.00
_cell.angle_beta   90.00
_cell.angle_gamma   90.00
#
_symmetry.space_group_name_H-M   'P 1'
#
loop_
_entity.id
_entity.type
_entity.pdbx_description
1 polymer ?
#
loop_
_entity_poly.entity_id
_entity_poly.type
_entity_poly.pdbx_seq_one_letter_code
_entity_poly.pdbx_strand_id
1 'polypeptide(L)'
;MAQGQSLQPDFTPEDADHFDRMVLFQARLVKAFQEAGVPIVAGTDAGTSGVVPGFSLHDELELLVAAGLTPREALAAATRLPAVWLGVDQERGTIEIGKAADLVLLDADPLADIANTRRIHGVMLNGRWLDRATLDAMLLDLAAWNTANKDRFTWPPKR
;
A
#
# COMPACT_ATOMS: atom_id res chain seq x y z
N MET A 1 -29.38 -25.33 14.21
CA MET A 1 -29.23 -24.05 14.93
C MET A 1 -27.86 -24.06 15.61
N ALA A 2 -26.84 -23.54 14.92
CA ALA A 2 -25.50 -23.39 15.48
C ALA A 2 -25.36 -21.92 15.91
N GLN A 3 -25.12 -21.73 17.20
CA GLN A 3 -24.95 -20.42 17.82
C GLN A 3 -23.67 -19.79 17.24
N GLY A 4 -23.80 -18.62 16.61
CA GLY A 4 -22.67 -17.85 16.13
C GLY A 4 -21.89 -17.30 17.31
N GLN A 5 -20.82 -18.00 17.71
CA GLN A 5 -19.81 -17.42 18.59
C GLN A 5 -19.06 -16.34 17.82
N SER A 6 -19.03 -15.12 18.36
CA SER A 6 -18.27 -14.00 17.82
C SER A 6 -16.79 -14.38 17.75
N LEU A 7 -16.24 -14.26 16.55
CA LEU A 7 -14.81 -14.38 16.34
C LEU A 7 -14.18 -13.04 16.73
N GLN A 8 -13.54 -13.01 17.90
CA GLN A 8 -12.70 -11.98 18.54
C GLN A 8 -13.22 -11.53 19.92
N PRO A 9 -12.34 -11.28 20.91
CA PRO A 9 -12.73 -10.47 22.07
C PRO A 9 -13.21 -9.11 21.57
N ASP A 10 -14.22 -8.54 22.21
CA ASP A 10 -14.79 -7.26 21.83
C ASP A 10 -13.68 -6.20 21.81
N PHE A 11 -13.30 -5.71 20.62
CA PHE A 11 -12.31 -4.65 20.45
C PHE A 11 -12.74 -3.44 21.28
N THR A 12 -11.97 -3.10 22.30
CA THR A 12 -12.36 -2.07 23.27
C THR A 12 -11.83 -0.70 22.85
N PRO A 13 -12.38 0.40 23.40
CA PRO A 13 -11.78 1.73 23.26
C PRO A 13 -10.34 1.81 23.78
N GLU A 14 -9.97 0.99 24.77
CA GLU A 14 -8.60 0.93 25.31
C GLU A 14 -7.63 0.27 24.32
N ASP A 15 -8.08 -0.77 23.61
CA ASP A 15 -7.31 -1.38 22.52
C ASP A 15 -7.07 -0.37 21.39
N ALA A 16 -8.09 0.40 21.00
CA ALA A 16 -7.98 1.46 20.00
C ALA A 16 -6.92 2.51 20.40
N ASP A 17 -7.00 3.03 21.62
CA ASP A 17 -6.04 4.00 22.17
C ASP A 17 -4.62 3.43 22.27
N HIS A 18 -4.48 2.11 22.55
CA HIS A 18 -3.19 1.44 22.48
C HIS A 18 -2.60 1.45 21.06
N PHE A 19 -3.38 1.07 20.04
CA PHE A 19 -2.93 1.08 18.64
C PHE A 19 -2.60 2.51 18.17
N ASP A 20 -3.40 3.50 18.52
CA ASP A 20 -3.12 4.90 18.19
C ASP A 20 -1.76 5.36 18.76
N ARG A 21 -1.47 5.02 20.02
CA ARG A 21 -0.17 5.32 20.63
C ARG A 21 0.98 4.59 19.92
N MET A 22 0.77 3.34 19.51
CA MET A 22 1.78 2.60 18.75
C MET A 22 2.07 3.27 17.40
N VAL A 23 1.04 3.65 16.66
CA VAL A 23 1.19 4.35 15.36
C VAL A 23 1.92 5.66 15.55
N LEU A 24 1.56 6.47 16.56
CA LEU A 24 2.24 7.73 16.86
C LEU A 24 3.72 7.53 17.23
N PHE A 25 4.03 6.48 17.99
CA PHE A 25 5.42 6.15 18.32
C PHE A 25 6.20 5.72 17.07
N GLN A 26 5.63 4.87 16.23
CA GLN A 26 6.25 4.42 14.96
C GLN A 26 6.49 5.60 14.01
N ALA A 27 5.53 6.52 13.87
CA ALA A 27 5.69 7.73 13.05
C ALA A 27 6.89 8.58 13.52
N ARG A 28 7.10 8.72 14.84
CA ARG A 28 8.27 9.42 15.39
C ARG A 28 9.58 8.72 15.07
N LEU A 29 9.61 7.38 15.09
CA LEU A 29 10.80 6.62 14.69
C LEU A 29 11.11 6.79 13.20
N VAL A 30 10.08 6.69 12.34
CA VAL A 30 10.23 6.94 10.90
C VAL A 30 10.81 8.33 10.66
N LYS A 31 10.30 9.36 11.36
CA LYS A 31 10.84 10.72 11.25
C LYS A 31 12.29 10.81 11.69
N ALA A 32 12.64 10.25 12.84
CA ALA A 32 14.00 10.27 13.36
C ALA A 32 15.00 9.56 12.41
N PHE A 33 14.59 8.45 11.81
CA PHE A 33 15.40 7.75 10.80
C PHE A 33 15.56 8.55 9.51
N GLN A 34 14.48 9.19 9.05
CA GLN A 34 14.52 10.09 7.89
C GLN A 34 15.50 11.27 8.15
N GLU A 35 15.42 11.91 9.31
CA GLU A 35 16.32 13.01 9.70
C GLU A 35 17.79 12.56 9.83
N ALA A 36 18.01 11.30 10.21
CA ALA A 36 19.34 10.68 10.24
C ALA A 36 19.84 10.21 8.86
N GLY A 37 19.07 10.40 7.78
CA GLY A 37 19.44 10.00 6.42
C GLY A 37 19.34 8.49 6.15
N VAL A 38 18.61 7.74 6.97
CA VAL A 38 18.37 6.31 6.75
C VAL A 38 17.34 6.14 5.62
N PRO A 39 17.63 5.33 4.58
CA PRO A 39 16.66 5.05 3.53
C PRO A 39 15.40 4.35 4.08
N ILE A 40 14.23 4.90 3.78
CA ILE A 40 12.93 4.32 4.12
C ILE A 40 12.33 3.64 2.89
N VAL A 41 11.82 2.41 3.06
CA VAL A 41 11.12 1.65 2.02
C VAL A 41 9.69 1.39 2.47
N ALA A 42 8.72 1.60 1.59
CA ALA A 42 7.31 1.38 1.89
C ALA A 42 6.99 -0.12 1.89
N GLY A 43 6.24 -0.57 2.90
CA GLY A 43 5.79 -1.96 3.02
C GLY A 43 4.53 -2.04 3.86
N THR A 44 3.52 -2.78 3.38
CA THR A 44 2.16 -2.70 3.94
C THR A 44 1.75 -3.91 4.76
N ASP A 45 2.48 -5.02 4.64
CA ASP A 45 2.05 -6.33 5.15
C ASP A 45 0.69 -6.79 4.56
N ALA A 46 0.43 -6.40 3.30
CA ALA A 46 -0.77 -6.77 2.55
C ALA A 46 -1.03 -8.28 2.56
N GLY A 47 -2.29 -8.66 2.84
CA GLY A 47 -2.68 -10.04 3.13
C GLY A 47 -3.03 -10.26 4.60
N THR A 48 -2.59 -9.38 5.49
CA THR A 48 -3.11 -9.27 6.87
C THR A 48 -4.53 -8.73 6.87
N SER A 49 -5.36 -9.16 7.83
CA SER A 49 -6.75 -8.72 7.96
C SER A 49 -6.87 -7.19 7.97
N GLY A 50 -7.67 -6.63 7.06
CA GLY A 50 -7.86 -5.18 6.93
C GLY A 50 -6.85 -4.48 6.03
N VAL A 51 -5.78 -5.15 5.60
CA VAL A 51 -4.75 -4.59 4.71
C VAL A 51 -4.95 -5.12 3.29
N VAL A 52 -5.66 -4.35 2.46
CA VAL A 52 -6.03 -4.77 1.10
C VAL A 52 -4.87 -4.55 0.12
N PRO A 53 -4.38 -5.60 -0.58
CA PRO A 53 -3.31 -5.46 -1.57
C PRO A 53 -3.58 -4.38 -2.62
N GLY A 54 -2.55 -3.63 -2.99
CA GLY A 54 -2.65 -2.49 -3.91
C GLY A 54 -3.13 -1.21 -3.21
N PHE A 55 -4.32 -1.25 -2.60
CA PHE A 55 -4.90 -0.08 -1.91
C PHE A 55 -4.06 0.37 -0.72
N SER A 56 -3.61 -0.58 0.11
CA SER A 56 -2.86 -0.27 1.33
C SER A 56 -1.52 0.41 1.08
N LEU A 57 -0.94 0.28 -0.12
CA LEU A 57 0.29 0.99 -0.46
C LEU A 57 0.05 2.50 -0.52
N HIS A 58 -1.12 2.92 -1.00
CA HIS A 58 -1.47 4.33 -1.01
C HIS A 58 -1.74 4.87 0.41
N ASP A 59 -2.24 4.02 1.31
CA ASP A 59 -2.41 4.39 2.72
C ASP A 59 -1.04 4.54 3.40
N GLU A 60 -0.12 3.61 3.14
CA GLU A 60 1.27 3.67 3.63
C GLU A 60 2.00 4.93 3.15
N LEU A 61 1.82 5.34 1.88
CA LEU A 61 2.39 6.58 1.37
C LEU A 61 1.86 7.82 2.12
N GLU A 62 0.57 7.85 2.44
CA GLU A 62 -0.02 8.91 3.27
C GLU A 62 0.53 8.89 4.70
N LEU A 63 0.68 7.71 5.30
CA LEU A 63 1.27 7.54 6.64
C LEU A 63 2.72 8.02 6.69
N LEU A 64 3.52 7.72 5.67
CA LEU A 64 4.90 8.21 5.55
C LEU A 64 4.95 9.74 5.47
N VAL A 65 4.07 10.36 4.69
CA VAL A 65 3.97 11.83 4.62
C VAL A 65 3.49 12.41 5.95
N ALA A 66 2.50 11.78 6.60
CA ALA A 66 2.03 12.18 7.93
C ALA A 66 3.12 12.05 9.01
N ALA A 67 4.02 11.07 8.87
CA ALA A 67 5.22 10.92 9.71
C ALA A 67 6.30 11.98 9.42
N GLY A 68 6.15 12.80 8.37
CA GLY A 68 7.01 13.94 8.07
C GLY A 68 8.00 13.74 6.93
N LEU A 69 7.79 12.73 6.08
CA LEU A 69 8.42 12.66 4.77
C LEU A 69 7.75 13.64 3.80
N THR A 70 8.51 14.16 2.85
CA THR A 70 7.95 14.86 1.69
C THR A 70 7.26 13.86 0.74
N PRO A 71 6.27 14.29 -0.07
CA PRO A 71 5.68 13.43 -1.09
C PRO A 71 6.71 12.81 -2.04
N ARG A 72 7.79 13.53 -2.35
CA ARG A 72 8.91 13.02 -3.16
C ARG A 72 9.65 11.86 -2.48
N GLU A 73 9.91 11.97 -1.18
CA GLU A 73 10.55 10.90 -0.40
C GLU A 73 9.64 9.68 -0.29
N ALA A 74 8.34 9.88 -0.05
CA ALA A 74 7.36 8.81 -0.04
C ALA A 74 7.30 8.07 -1.39
N LEU A 75 7.25 8.79 -2.51
CA LEU A 75 7.32 8.18 -3.84
C LEU A 75 8.62 7.40 -4.06
N ALA A 76 9.76 7.91 -3.60
CA ALA A 76 11.04 7.19 -3.69
C ALA A 76 11.03 5.90 -2.85
N ALA A 77 10.39 5.91 -1.68
CA ALA A 77 10.23 4.76 -0.80
C ALA A 77 9.42 3.61 -1.42
N ALA A 78 8.56 3.91 -2.39
CA ALA A 78 7.78 2.91 -3.14
C ALA A 78 8.35 2.58 -4.54
N THR A 79 9.44 3.23 -4.98
CA THR A 79 9.97 3.08 -6.34
C THR A 79 11.49 2.79 -6.35
N ARG A 80 12.33 3.83 -6.35
CA ARG A 80 13.78 3.65 -6.52
C ARG A 80 14.43 2.95 -5.34
N LEU A 81 14.01 3.26 -4.11
CA LEU A 81 14.65 2.74 -2.90
C LEU A 81 14.46 1.22 -2.74
N PRO A 82 13.26 0.65 -2.90
CA PRO A 82 13.11 -0.81 -2.90
C PRO A 82 13.87 -1.47 -4.05
N ALA A 83 13.92 -0.86 -5.24
CA ALA A 83 14.70 -1.41 -6.36
C ALA A 83 16.21 -1.50 -6.04
N VAL A 84 16.77 -0.46 -5.41
CA VAL A 84 18.16 -0.48 -4.92
C VAL A 84 18.35 -1.54 -3.82
N TRP A 85 17.43 -1.60 -2.86
CA TRP A 85 17.51 -2.54 -1.75
C TRP A 85 17.46 -4.01 -2.22
N LEU A 86 16.65 -4.29 -3.25
CA LEU A 86 16.53 -5.61 -3.88
C LEU A 86 17.63 -5.92 -4.90
N GLY A 87 18.48 -4.94 -5.25
CA GLY A 87 19.53 -5.10 -6.27
C GLY A 87 19.01 -5.22 -7.70
N VAL A 88 17.85 -4.63 -8.01
CA VAL A 88 17.21 -4.64 -9.34
C VAL A 88 17.07 -3.23 -9.94
N ASP A 89 17.79 -2.26 -9.38
CA ASP A 89 17.75 -0.85 -9.79
C ASP A 89 18.27 -0.62 -11.21
N GLN A 90 19.04 -1.56 -11.78
CA GLN A 90 19.43 -1.52 -13.19
C GLN A 90 18.29 -1.87 -14.14
N GLU A 91 17.24 -2.52 -13.64
CA GLU A 91 16.10 -3.00 -14.43
C GLU A 91 14.82 -2.21 -14.18
N ARG A 92 14.61 -1.70 -12.94
CA ARG A 92 13.34 -1.11 -12.50
C ARG A 92 13.53 0.01 -11.45
N GLY A 93 12.43 0.65 -11.07
CA GLY A 93 12.37 1.61 -9.94
C GLY A 93 12.54 3.08 -10.34
N THR A 94 12.96 3.37 -11.58
CA THR A 94 13.05 4.73 -12.14
C THR A 94 12.72 4.72 -13.63
N ILE A 95 12.45 5.90 -14.19
CA ILE A 95 12.16 6.08 -15.62
C ILE A 95 13.47 6.40 -16.34
N GLU A 96 14.09 5.39 -16.92
CA GLU A 96 15.37 5.51 -17.64
C GLU A 96 15.38 4.59 -18.87
N ILE A 97 16.13 4.98 -19.91
CA ILE A 97 16.27 4.16 -21.12
C ILE A 97 16.93 2.83 -20.77
N GLY A 98 16.37 1.73 -21.27
CA GLY A 98 16.88 0.37 -21.04
C GLY A 98 16.23 -0.36 -19.86
N LYS A 99 15.49 0.35 -18.99
CA LYS A 99 14.71 -0.27 -17.90
C LYS A 99 13.36 -0.79 -18.38
N ALA A 100 12.73 -1.63 -17.57
CA ALA A 100 11.39 -2.14 -17.84
C ALA A 100 10.39 -0.98 -17.94
N ALA A 101 9.47 -1.08 -18.91
CA ALA A 101 8.40 -0.12 -19.09
C ALA A 101 7.25 -0.36 -18.10
N ASP A 102 7.54 -0.12 -16.82
CA ASP A 102 6.56 -0.13 -15.73
C ASP A 102 6.30 1.29 -15.25
N LEU A 103 5.12 1.82 -15.54
CA LEU A 103 4.77 3.22 -15.29
C LEU A 103 3.34 3.30 -14.77
N VAL A 104 3.07 4.30 -13.93
CA VAL A 104 1.73 4.68 -13.52
C VAL A 104 1.49 6.11 -13.97
N LEU A 105 0.41 6.35 -14.72
CA LEU A 105 -0.02 7.68 -15.10
C LEU A 105 -1.14 8.13 -14.16
N LEU A 106 -1.02 9.34 -13.63
CA LEU A 106 -1.95 9.92 -12.66
C LEU A 106 -2.67 11.13 -13.27
N ASP A 107 -3.95 11.32 -12.92
CA ASP A 107 -4.77 12.46 -13.32
C ASP A 107 -4.49 13.73 -12.48
N ALA A 108 -3.63 13.64 -11.47
CA ALA A 108 -3.27 14.74 -10.60
C ALA A 108 -1.84 14.59 -10.06
N ASP A 109 -1.23 15.71 -9.66
CA ASP A 109 0.16 15.75 -9.21
C ASP A 109 0.34 15.15 -7.80
N PRO A 110 1.06 14.03 -7.65
CA PRO A 110 1.33 13.42 -6.35
C PRO A 110 2.33 14.21 -5.49
N LEU A 111 3.04 15.19 -6.06
CA LEU A 111 3.94 16.07 -5.30
C LEU A 111 3.17 17.20 -4.60
N ALA A 112 2.01 17.58 -5.13
CA ALA A 112 1.11 18.55 -4.50
C ALA A 112 0.32 17.91 -3.35
N ASP A 113 -0.12 16.66 -3.53
CA ASP A 113 -0.79 15.86 -2.50
C ASP A 113 -0.54 14.37 -2.80
N ILE A 114 0.05 13.64 -1.85
CA ILE A 114 0.39 12.23 -2.03
C ILE A 114 -0.85 11.34 -2.23
N ALA A 115 -2.03 11.78 -1.76
CA ALA A 115 -3.30 11.10 -2.00
C ALA A 115 -3.65 11.02 -3.50
N ASN A 116 -3.09 11.91 -4.34
CA ASN A 116 -3.27 11.87 -5.79
C ASN A 116 -2.68 10.62 -6.44
N THR A 117 -1.87 9.83 -5.74
CA THR A 117 -1.43 8.50 -6.21
C THR A 117 -2.60 7.55 -6.47
N ARG A 118 -3.78 7.76 -5.84
CA ARG A 118 -5.01 6.98 -6.09
C ARG A 118 -5.71 7.35 -7.39
N ARG A 119 -5.39 8.51 -7.99
CA ARG A 119 -6.04 9.03 -9.20
C ARG A 119 -5.37 8.49 -10.45
N ILE A 120 -5.42 7.17 -10.59
CA ILE A 120 -4.71 6.44 -11.65
C ILE A 120 -5.50 6.52 -12.96
N HIS A 121 -4.92 7.18 -13.95
CA HIS A 121 -5.41 7.22 -15.32
C HIS A 121 -5.18 5.89 -16.05
N GLY A 122 -4.02 5.28 -15.81
CA GLY A 122 -3.67 3.98 -16.38
C GLY A 122 -2.30 3.52 -15.94
N VAL A 123 -2.00 2.26 -16.25
CA VAL A 123 -0.77 1.59 -15.85
C VAL A 123 -0.12 0.98 -17.09
N MET A 124 1.15 1.30 -17.31
CA MET A 124 2.02 0.53 -18.21
C MET A 124 2.66 -0.58 -17.39
N LEU A 125 2.46 -1.83 -17.79
CA LEU A 125 3.08 -2.98 -17.14
C LEU A 125 3.86 -3.77 -18.18
N ASN A 126 5.19 -3.82 -18.03
CA ASN A 126 6.09 -4.48 -18.98
C ASN A 126 5.83 -4.06 -20.45
N GLY A 127 5.58 -2.77 -20.68
CA GLY A 127 5.29 -2.22 -22.01
C GLY A 127 3.87 -2.44 -22.54
N ARG A 128 2.98 -3.08 -21.75
CA ARG A 128 1.55 -3.17 -22.07
C ARG A 128 0.76 -2.09 -21.34
N TRP A 129 0.05 -1.27 -22.10
CA TRP A 129 -0.85 -0.26 -21.55
C TRP A 129 -2.16 -0.89 -21.04
N LEU A 130 -2.53 -0.54 -19.81
CA LEU A 130 -3.80 -0.86 -19.17
C LEU A 130 -4.49 0.48 -18.85
N ASP A 131 -5.53 0.82 -19.60
CA ASP A 131 -6.29 2.04 -19.38
C ASP A 131 -7.23 1.92 -18.18
N ARG A 132 -7.82 3.06 -17.78
CA ARG A 132 -8.78 3.12 -16.67
C ARG A 132 -9.91 2.10 -16.79
N ALA A 133 -10.50 1.96 -17.97
CA ALA A 133 -11.61 1.03 -18.21
C ALA A 133 -11.18 -0.43 -17.99
N THR A 134 -10.00 -0.82 -18.46
CA THR A 134 -9.43 -2.16 -18.24
C THR A 134 -9.19 -2.42 -16.75
N LEU A 135 -8.60 -1.45 -16.05
CA LEU A 135 -8.33 -1.56 -14.62
C LEU A 135 -9.63 -1.66 -13.80
N ASP A 136 -10.66 -0.90 -14.15
CA ASP A 136 -11.98 -0.96 -13.50
C ASP A 136 -12.66 -2.32 -13.71
N ALA A 137 -12.59 -2.87 -14.94
CA ALA A 137 -13.10 -4.20 -15.21
C ALA A 137 -12.40 -5.27 -14.36
N MET A 138 -11.07 -5.22 -14.25
CA MET A 138 -10.30 -6.15 -13.40
C MET A 138 -10.70 -6.06 -11.92
N LEU A 139 -10.93 -4.85 -11.41
CA LEU A 139 -11.36 -4.63 -10.02
C LEU A 139 -12.79 -5.14 -9.78
N LEU A 140 -13.70 -4.94 -10.73
CA LEU A 140 -15.07 -5.46 -10.66
C LEU A 140 -15.10 -6.99 -10.67
N ASP A 141 -14.29 -7.62 -11.53
CA ASP A 141 -14.16 -9.08 -11.60
C ASP A 141 -13.63 -9.64 -10.26
N LEU A 142 -12.61 -8.99 -9.69
CA LEU A 142 -12.08 -9.37 -8.37
C LEU A 142 -13.13 -9.21 -7.26
N ALA A 143 -13.87 -8.10 -7.26
CA ALA A 143 -14.92 -7.84 -6.27
C ALA A 143 -16.06 -8.87 -6.36
N ALA A 144 -16.47 -9.24 -7.57
CA ALA A 144 -17.45 -10.28 -7.81
C ALA A 144 -16.96 -11.65 -7.32
N TRP A 145 -15.70 -11.99 -7.63
CA TRP A 145 -15.09 -13.24 -7.16
C TRP A 145 -15.02 -13.30 -5.62
N ASN A 146 -14.52 -12.24 -4.98
CA ASN A 146 -14.44 -12.17 -3.51
C ASN A 146 -15.81 -12.31 -2.87
N THR A 147 -16.83 -11.66 -3.43
CA THR A 147 -18.22 -11.74 -2.94
C THR A 147 -18.75 -13.18 -3.05
N ALA A 148 -18.52 -13.85 -4.17
CA ALA A 148 -18.96 -15.22 -4.40
C ALA A 148 -18.19 -16.26 -3.56
N ASN A 149 -16.97 -15.96 -3.12
CA ASN A 149 -16.07 -16.89 -2.43
C ASN A 149 -15.84 -16.53 -0.95
N LYS A 150 -16.52 -15.54 -0.38
CA LYS A 150 -16.28 -15.08 1.01
C LYS A 150 -16.42 -16.20 2.06
N ASP A 151 -17.32 -17.16 1.82
CA ASP A 151 -17.59 -18.28 2.72
C ASP A 151 -16.76 -19.53 2.39
N ARG A 152 -15.91 -19.47 1.36
CA ARG A 152 -15.11 -20.61 0.88
C ARG A 152 -13.97 -20.95 1.83
N PHE A 153 -13.43 -19.97 2.53
CA PHE A 153 -12.29 -20.14 3.41
C PHE A 153 -12.71 -19.94 4.86
N THR A 154 -12.83 -21.04 5.60
CA THR A 154 -13.01 -21.00 7.05
C THR A 154 -11.64 -20.93 7.72
N TRP A 155 -11.34 -19.81 8.35
CA TRP A 155 -10.15 -19.71 9.17
C TRP A 155 -10.41 -20.35 10.53
N PRO A 156 -9.62 -21.35 10.96
CA PRO A 156 -9.71 -21.84 12.32
C PRO A 156 -9.40 -20.68 13.28
N PRO A 157 -10.04 -20.63 14.46
CA PRO A 157 -9.68 -19.64 15.47
C PRO A 157 -8.18 -19.74 15.76
N LYS A 158 -7.49 -18.59 15.80
CA LYS A 158 -6.07 -18.53 16.17
C LYS A 158 -5.93 -19.17 17.57
N ARG A 159 -4.98 -20.11 17.69
CA ARG A 159 -4.66 -20.80 18.95
C ARG A 159 -4.10 -19.83 20.00
#